data_AF-A0A2G2HP76-F1
#
_entry.id   AF-A0A2G2HP76-F1
#
_cell.length_a   1.000
_cell.length_b   1.000
_cell.length_c   1.000
_cell.angle_alpha   90.00
_cell.angle_beta   90.00
_cell.angle_gamma   90.00
#
_symmetry.space_group_name_H-M   'P 1'
#
loop_
_entity.id
_entity.type
_entity.pdbx_description
1 polymer ?
#
loop_
_entity_poly.entity_id
_entity_poly.type
_entity_poly.pdbx_seq_one_letter_code
_entity_poly.pdbx_strand_id
1 'polypeptide(L)'
;MTLGKFHAALTAGVFLAVSATAQDAGDTTAPETGAEAASAEGAAAPTISAFSITPAPDPLSSAAAVYATYQSDVSDIEQHKFENVEGIQEALTDLGSQNAEQLSRGWIAYSALVASQSPEFRAAVRDVEGYYGRDFLVRGLQTDSRYARKINGGTTAVGAALNAGAADAQRLQSTAEYVKEQAYSLQAFGWAKGKLGDSGALATRLRADSMIGRTARPNMTTALDAPDIGSVLSTAGRSGAPSVWNSVSGSADRLQVVNVSNITSSNSPLSVSVGSEQVADKIATLAVYRVLGSEDATGVAPVQSAMTEGQTSGCMNMAQLNLQQCIAATHQHFEVPFCLGEHALAEIGSCIAKVSN
;
A
#
# COMPACT_ATOMS: atom_id res chain seq x y z
N MET A 1 40.04 -34.62 17.61
CA MET A 1 38.65 -34.14 17.49
C MET A 1 38.37 -33.88 16.02
N THR A 2 37.43 -34.62 15.47
CA THR A 2 37.18 -34.89 14.05
C THR A 2 36.44 -33.73 13.37
N LEU A 3 36.99 -33.26 12.23
CA LEU A 3 36.34 -32.31 11.32
C LEU A 3 35.28 -33.02 10.46
N GLY A 4 34.03 -32.57 10.55
CA GLY A 4 32.92 -33.02 9.70
C GLY A 4 32.85 -32.23 8.39
N LYS A 5 32.91 -32.94 7.26
CA LYS A 5 32.68 -32.42 5.90
C LYS A 5 31.19 -32.51 5.57
N PHE A 6 30.53 -31.41 5.21
CA PHE A 6 29.20 -31.43 4.60
C PHE A 6 29.34 -31.43 3.06
N HIS A 7 28.73 -32.42 2.41
CA HIS A 7 28.61 -32.54 0.96
C HIS A 7 27.42 -31.72 0.47
N ALA A 8 27.64 -30.89 -0.56
CA ALA A 8 26.61 -30.26 -1.36
C ALA A 8 26.17 -31.22 -2.48
N ALA A 9 24.87 -31.49 -2.59
CA ALA A 9 24.29 -32.22 -3.72
C ALA A 9 23.55 -31.23 -4.63
N LEU A 10 24.05 -31.11 -5.85
CA LEU A 10 23.51 -30.29 -6.94
C LEU A 10 22.64 -31.20 -7.82
N THR A 11 21.33 -31.00 -7.86
CA THR A 11 20.43 -31.69 -8.79
C THR A 11 20.10 -30.78 -9.97
N ALA A 12 20.62 -31.15 -11.14
CA ALA A 12 20.32 -30.52 -12.42
C ALA A 12 18.97 -31.02 -12.96
N GLY A 13 18.03 -30.10 -13.20
CA GLY A 13 16.76 -30.36 -13.89
C GLY A 13 16.94 -30.24 -15.40
N VAL A 14 16.56 -31.29 -16.12
CA VAL A 14 16.57 -31.40 -17.59
C VAL A 14 15.35 -30.69 -18.18
N PHE A 15 15.58 -29.73 -19.10
CA PHE A 15 14.56 -29.13 -19.95
C PHE A 15 14.36 -29.99 -21.21
N LEU A 16 13.11 -30.42 -21.46
CA LEU A 16 12.67 -31.02 -22.72
C LEU A 16 11.97 -29.96 -23.56
N ALA A 17 12.59 -29.59 -24.69
CA ALA A 17 11.98 -28.76 -25.73
C ALA A 17 11.25 -29.65 -26.74
N VAL A 18 9.99 -29.34 -27.03
CA VAL A 18 9.21 -29.95 -28.12
C VAL A 18 9.23 -28.97 -29.30
N SER A 19 9.88 -29.39 -30.39
CA SER A 19 9.86 -28.70 -31.68
C SER A 19 8.86 -29.41 -32.59
N ALA A 20 7.80 -28.71 -33.02
CA ALA A 20 6.89 -29.19 -34.06
C ALA A 20 7.39 -28.71 -35.43
N THR A 21 7.64 -29.66 -36.33
CA THR A 21 8.04 -29.43 -37.73
C THR A 21 6.82 -29.19 -38.61
N ALA A 22 6.85 -28.10 -39.38
CA ALA A 22 5.96 -27.88 -40.52
C ALA A 22 6.45 -28.72 -41.72
N GLN A 23 5.50 -29.32 -42.45
CA GLN A 23 5.75 -29.99 -43.73
C GLN A 23 4.86 -29.38 -44.81
N ASP A 24 5.55 -29.02 -45.89
CA ASP A 24 5.10 -28.32 -47.08
C ASP A 24 4.70 -29.33 -48.18
N ALA A 25 3.72 -28.99 -49.02
CA ALA A 25 3.49 -29.61 -50.33
C ALA A 25 2.48 -28.78 -51.14
N GLY A 26 2.96 -28.08 -52.16
CA GLY A 26 2.13 -27.56 -53.26
C GLY A 26 1.89 -28.61 -54.34
N ASP A 27 0.89 -28.38 -55.21
CA ASP A 27 1.10 -28.23 -56.67
C ASP A 27 -0.20 -27.77 -57.38
N THR A 28 0.03 -26.99 -58.44
CA THR A 28 -0.77 -26.54 -59.60
C THR A 28 -2.22 -26.99 -59.84
N THR A 29 -3.06 -26.04 -60.28
CA THR A 29 -3.62 -25.96 -61.66
C THR A 29 -4.61 -24.79 -61.79
N ALA A 30 -4.47 -24.01 -62.87
CA ALA A 30 -5.46 -23.04 -63.33
C ALA A 30 -6.20 -23.59 -64.56
N PRO A 31 -7.48 -23.23 -64.74
CA PRO A 31 -7.83 -22.61 -66.02
C PRO A 31 -8.79 -21.41 -65.87
N GLU A 32 -8.64 -20.45 -66.79
CA GLU A 32 -9.55 -19.32 -67.00
C GLU A 32 -10.86 -19.75 -67.67
N THR A 33 -11.99 -19.25 -67.19
CA THR A 33 -13.20 -19.00 -68.01
C THR A 33 -14.07 -17.89 -67.40
N GLY A 34 -14.30 -16.85 -68.19
CA GLY A 34 -15.64 -16.35 -68.52
C GLY A 34 -16.49 -15.68 -67.44
N ALA A 35 -16.59 -14.36 -67.56
CA ALA A 35 -17.50 -13.42 -66.90
C ALA A 35 -18.93 -13.90 -66.59
N GLU A 36 -19.40 -13.62 -65.36
CA GLU A 36 -20.77 -13.15 -65.12
C GLU A 36 -20.78 -12.22 -63.90
N ALA A 37 -21.25 -10.98 -64.11
CA ALA A 37 -21.38 -9.97 -63.07
C ALA A 37 -22.67 -10.24 -62.27
N ALA A 38 -22.52 -10.74 -61.03
CA ALA A 38 -23.59 -10.79 -60.06
C ALA A 38 -23.15 -10.04 -58.79
N SER A 39 -23.83 -8.92 -58.53
CA SER A 39 -23.70 -8.13 -57.32
C SER A 39 -23.93 -9.01 -56.07
N ALA A 40 -22.91 -9.16 -55.25
CA ALA A 40 -23.01 -9.77 -53.93
C ALA A 40 -22.86 -8.70 -52.86
N GLU A 41 -23.92 -8.59 -52.07
CA GLU A 41 -24.10 -7.82 -50.85
C GLU A 41 -22.85 -7.86 -49.95
N GLY A 42 -22.50 -6.71 -49.35
CA GLY A 42 -21.32 -6.53 -48.52
C GLY A 42 -21.24 -7.51 -47.35
N ALA A 43 -20.32 -8.48 -47.46
CA ALA A 43 -19.89 -9.29 -46.34
C ALA A 43 -19.12 -8.39 -45.36
N ALA A 44 -19.73 -8.13 -44.19
CA ALA A 44 -19.07 -7.44 -43.09
C ALA A 44 -17.80 -8.19 -42.71
N ALA A 45 -16.65 -7.53 -42.85
CA ALA A 45 -15.38 -8.03 -42.35
C ALA A 45 -15.51 -8.32 -40.84
N PRO A 46 -14.96 -9.43 -40.33
CA PRO A 46 -14.93 -9.67 -38.91
C PRO A 46 -14.12 -8.54 -38.27
N THR A 47 -14.79 -7.69 -37.50
CA THR A 47 -14.13 -6.73 -36.61
C THR A 47 -13.27 -7.53 -35.64
N ILE A 48 -11.95 -7.46 -35.83
CA ILE A 48 -10.98 -7.93 -34.84
C ILE A 48 -11.19 -7.06 -33.61
N SER A 49 -11.83 -7.63 -32.59
CA SER A 49 -11.94 -6.99 -31.29
C SER A 49 -10.51 -6.85 -30.75
N ALA A 50 -10.05 -5.62 -30.58
CA ALA A 50 -8.75 -5.37 -29.98
C ALA A 50 -8.75 -6.01 -28.59
N PHE A 51 -7.88 -7.00 -28.38
CA PHE A 51 -7.58 -7.49 -27.03
C PHE A 51 -7.09 -6.30 -26.22
N SER A 52 -7.94 -5.81 -25.33
CA SER A 52 -7.54 -4.84 -24.31
C SER A 52 -6.70 -5.62 -23.30
N ILE A 53 -5.37 -5.55 -23.44
CA ILE A 53 -4.47 -6.02 -22.41
C ILE A 53 -4.59 -5.01 -21.28
N THR A 54 -5.40 -5.30 -20.26
CA THR A 54 -5.38 -4.50 -19.03
C THR A 54 -3.95 -4.52 -18.51
N PRO A 55 -3.28 -3.36 -18.33
CA PRO A 55 -1.96 -3.33 -17.73
C PRO A 55 -1.97 -4.08 -16.40
N ALA A 56 -0.88 -4.77 -16.09
CA ALA A 56 -0.72 -5.36 -14.76
C ALA A 56 -0.89 -4.25 -13.69
N PRO A 57 -1.54 -4.52 -12.55
CA PRO A 57 -1.74 -3.53 -11.50
C PRO A 57 -0.41 -2.89 -11.08
N ASP A 58 -0.41 -1.57 -10.88
CA ASP A 58 0.75 -0.85 -10.34
C ASP A 58 1.09 -1.43 -8.95
N PRO A 59 2.30 -1.99 -8.73
CA PRO A 59 2.68 -2.55 -7.44
C PRO A 59 2.64 -1.51 -6.31
N LEU A 60 2.89 -0.23 -6.60
CA LEU A 60 2.80 0.83 -5.59
C LEU A 60 1.34 1.11 -5.19
N SER A 61 0.44 1.30 -6.15
CA SER A 61 -0.99 1.45 -5.87
C SER A 61 -1.55 0.24 -5.13
N SER A 62 -1.17 -0.98 -5.55
CA SER A 62 -1.62 -2.23 -4.93
C SER A 62 -1.17 -2.34 -3.47
N ALA A 63 0.08 -2.01 -3.16
CA ALA A 63 0.57 -2.01 -1.79
C ALA A 63 -0.07 -0.90 -0.95
N ALA A 64 -0.17 0.31 -1.50
CA ALA A 64 -0.82 1.44 -0.85
C ALA A 64 -2.31 1.17 -0.56
N ALA A 65 -2.99 0.35 -1.38
CA ALA A 65 -4.39 -0.03 -1.17
C ALA A 65 -4.60 -0.85 0.11
N VAL A 66 -3.57 -1.58 0.56
CA VAL A 66 -3.60 -2.29 1.85
C VAL A 66 -3.57 -1.28 3.00
N TYR A 67 -2.72 -0.27 2.91
CA TYR A 67 -2.68 0.81 3.90
C TYR A 67 -3.98 1.63 3.90
N ALA A 68 -4.53 1.92 2.72
CA ALA A 68 -5.83 2.56 2.57
C ALA A 68 -6.97 1.71 3.19
N THR A 69 -6.88 0.38 3.08
CA THR A 69 -7.83 -0.53 3.73
C THR A 69 -7.77 -0.42 5.25
N TYR A 70 -6.58 -0.45 5.83
CA TYR A 70 -6.41 -0.19 7.26
C TYR A 70 -6.99 1.17 7.66
N GLN A 71 -6.71 2.23 6.91
CA GLN A 71 -7.25 3.56 7.19
C GLN A 71 -8.78 3.64 7.05
N SER A 72 -9.37 2.87 6.13
CA SER A 72 -10.81 2.71 6.00
C SER A 72 -11.40 1.99 7.23
N ASP A 73 -10.76 0.94 7.73
CA ASP A 73 -11.20 0.25 8.94
C ASP A 73 -11.17 1.20 10.17
N VAL A 74 -10.16 2.09 10.22
CA VAL A 74 -10.09 3.16 11.24
C VAL A 74 -11.27 4.13 11.10
N SER A 75 -11.63 4.53 9.87
CA SER A 75 -12.81 5.38 9.62
C SER A 75 -14.10 4.71 10.05
N ASP A 76 -14.24 3.41 9.78
CA ASP A 76 -15.44 2.64 10.14
C ASP A 76 -15.64 2.65 11.68
N ILE A 77 -14.56 2.50 12.46
CA ILE A 77 -14.62 2.53 13.93
C ILE A 77 -14.79 3.94 14.50
N GLU A 78 -14.19 4.96 13.87
CA GLU A 78 -14.36 6.37 14.27
C GLU A 78 -15.84 6.82 14.17
N GLN A 79 -16.56 6.30 13.17
CA GLN A 79 -17.94 6.70 12.87
C GLN A 79 -19.01 5.98 13.69
N HIS A 80 -18.68 4.85 14.32
CA HIS A 80 -19.65 4.00 15.00
C HIS A 80 -19.36 3.84 16.50
N LYS A 81 -20.43 3.71 17.29
CA LYS A 81 -20.30 3.29 18.69
C LYS A 81 -20.40 1.78 18.77
N PHE A 82 -19.69 1.18 19.73
CA PHE A 82 -19.86 -0.23 20.05
C PHE A 82 -21.20 -0.44 20.76
N GLU A 83 -22.16 -1.02 20.05
CA GLU A 83 -23.52 -1.27 20.58
C GLU A 83 -23.70 -2.71 21.09
N ASN A 84 -22.83 -3.63 20.68
CA ASN A 84 -22.92 -5.06 20.99
C ASN A 84 -21.53 -5.74 20.90
N VAL A 85 -21.50 -7.04 21.23
CA VAL A 85 -20.27 -7.85 21.23
C VAL A 85 -19.77 -8.08 19.81
N GLU A 86 -20.68 -8.27 18.86
CA GLU A 86 -20.39 -8.53 17.45
C GLU A 86 -19.59 -7.38 16.83
N GLY A 87 -19.98 -6.12 17.08
CA GLY A 87 -19.24 -4.95 16.61
C GLY A 87 -17.84 -4.82 17.20
N ILE A 88 -17.64 -5.24 18.45
CA ILE A 88 -16.29 -5.30 19.06
C ILE A 88 -15.44 -6.38 18.38
N GLN A 89 -16.02 -7.53 18.06
CA GLN A 89 -15.33 -8.64 17.40
C GLN A 89 -14.98 -8.33 15.94
N GLU A 90 -15.87 -7.63 15.23
CA GLU A 90 -15.62 -7.13 13.87
C GLU A 90 -14.46 -6.14 13.87
N ALA A 91 -14.50 -5.13 14.75
CA ALA A 91 -13.39 -4.18 14.91
C ALA A 91 -12.06 -4.87 15.26
N LEU A 92 -12.10 -5.91 16.10
CA LEU A 92 -10.92 -6.71 16.44
C LEU A 92 -10.40 -7.53 15.26
N THR A 93 -11.29 -8.05 14.42
CA THR A 93 -10.91 -8.78 13.21
C THR A 93 -10.29 -7.82 12.19
N ASP A 94 -10.88 -6.64 12.00
CA ASP A 94 -10.40 -5.66 11.05
C ASP A 94 -9.07 -5.04 11.49
N LEU A 95 -8.99 -4.46 12.67
CA LEU A 95 -7.76 -3.77 13.09
C LEU A 95 -6.73 -4.68 13.77
N GLY A 96 -7.16 -5.82 14.31
CA GLY A 96 -6.28 -6.66 15.14
C GLY A 96 -5.54 -7.78 14.40
N SER A 97 -5.82 -8.00 13.12
CA SER A 97 -5.20 -9.04 12.28
C SER A 97 -4.22 -8.47 11.24
N GLN A 98 -3.71 -7.26 11.45
CA GLN A 98 -2.88 -6.58 10.46
C GLN A 98 -1.49 -7.22 10.37
N ASN A 99 -1.05 -7.51 9.14
CA ASN A 99 0.32 -7.97 8.91
C ASN A 99 1.27 -6.76 8.93
N ALA A 100 2.16 -6.70 9.92
CA ALA A 100 3.05 -5.56 10.13
C ALA A 100 3.95 -5.24 8.93
N GLU A 101 4.46 -6.25 8.23
CA GLU A 101 5.29 -6.02 7.05
C GLU A 101 4.45 -5.51 5.87
N GLN A 102 3.26 -6.06 5.67
CA GLN A 102 2.33 -5.61 4.65
C GLN A 102 1.85 -4.17 4.90
N LEU A 103 1.51 -3.85 6.14
CA LEU A 103 1.10 -2.52 6.55
C LEU A 103 2.23 -1.50 6.36
N SER A 104 3.46 -1.85 6.77
CA SER A 104 4.64 -1.02 6.56
C SER A 104 4.94 -0.81 5.08
N ARG A 105 4.90 -1.86 4.26
CA ARG A 105 5.08 -1.75 2.79
C ARG A 105 4.02 -0.85 2.18
N GLY A 106 2.76 -1.00 2.59
CA GLY A 106 1.65 -0.18 2.11
C GLY A 106 1.80 1.29 2.49
N TRP A 107 2.23 1.58 3.72
CA TRP A 107 2.49 2.95 4.17
C TRP A 107 3.66 3.60 3.40
N ILE A 108 4.75 2.85 3.16
CA ILE A 108 5.87 3.32 2.33
C ILE A 108 5.43 3.58 0.89
N ALA A 109 4.60 2.69 0.33
CA ALA A 109 4.06 2.87 -1.02
C ALA A 109 3.16 4.10 -1.12
N TYR A 110 2.23 4.28 -0.17
CA TYR A 110 1.40 5.49 -0.07
C TYR A 110 2.24 6.76 0.05
N SER A 111 3.25 6.74 0.91
CA SER A 111 4.21 7.85 1.07
C SER A 111 4.94 8.17 -0.24
N ALA A 112 5.36 7.15 -0.99
CA ALA A 112 5.97 7.33 -2.30
C ALA A 112 5.01 7.90 -3.34
N LEU A 113 3.74 7.48 -3.32
CA LEU A 113 2.69 8.07 -4.16
C LEU A 113 2.53 9.57 -3.86
N VAL A 114 2.46 9.96 -2.58
CA VAL A 114 2.43 11.38 -2.16
C VAL A 114 3.67 12.13 -2.62
N ALA A 115 4.87 11.61 -2.35
CA ALA A 115 6.13 12.24 -2.76
C ALA A 115 6.23 12.44 -4.28
N SER A 116 5.71 11.48 -5.07
CA SER A 116 5.69 11.54 -6.53
C SER A 116 4.80 12.67 -7.09
N GLN A 117 4.06 13.38 -6.24
CA GLN A 117 3.26 14.54 -6.62
C GLN A 117 4.03 15.86 -6.63
N SER A 118 5.24 15.93 -6.05
CA SER A 118 6.05 17.17 -6.06
C SER A 118 6.40 17.60 -7.50
N PRO A 119 5.95 18.78 -7.97
CA PRO A 119 6.16 19.21 -9.35
C PRO A 119 7.64 19.35 -9.72
N GLU A 120 8.45 19.95 -8.83
CA GLU A 120 9.88 20.17 -9.04
C GLU A 120 10.63 18.84 -9.13
N PHE A 121 10.30 17.91 -8.22
CA PHE A 121 10.91 16.59 -8.20
C PHE A 121 10.56 15.77 -9.45
N ARG A 122 9.28 15.78 -9.85
CA ARG A 122 8.82 15.10 -11.07
C ARG A 122 9.55 15.62 -12.31
N ALA A 123 9.65 16.95 -12.44
CA ALA A 123 10.36 17.58 -13.55
C ALA A 123 11.83 17.17 -13.57
N ALA A 124 12.51 17.25 -12.42
CA ALA A 124 13.91 16.88 -12.31
C ALA A 124 14.18 15.40 -12.60
N VAL A 125 13.28 14.49 -12.19
CA VAL A 125 13.36 13.07 -12.54
C VAL A 125 13.25 12.87 -14.05
N ARG A 126 12.29 13.55 -14.70
CA ARG A 126 12.11 13.47 -16.16
C ARG A 126 13.27 14.10 -16.93
N ASP A 127 13.87 15.16 -16.41
CA ASP A 127 15.07 15.78 -16.99
C ASP A 127 16.28 14.82 -16.93
N VAL A 128 16.49 14.16 -15.79
CA VAL A 128 17.56 13.16 -15.62
C VAL A 128 17.33 11.96 -16.55
N GLU A 129 16.09 11.48 -16.66
CA GLU A 129 15.71 10.41 -17.58
C GLU A 129 15.96 10.83 -19.05
N GLY A 130 15.55 12.03 -19.44
CA GLY A 130 15.71 12.52 -20.80
C GLY A 130 17.17 12.76 -21.20
N TYR A 131 18.01 13.20 -20.26
CA TYR A 131 19.41 13.52 -20.54
C TYR A 131 20.33 12.28 -20.46
N TYR A 132 20.18 11.44 -19.42
CA TYR A 132 21.08 10.30 -19.18
C TYR A 132 20.47 8.94 -19.56
N GLY A 133 19.16 8.88 -19.81
CA GLY A 133 18.43 7.64 -20.08
C GLY A 133 17.92 6.95 -18.80
N ARG A 134 16.84 6.17 -18.97
CA ARG A 134 16.18 5.42 -17.90
C ARG A 134 17.12 4.42 -17.20
N ASP A 135 17.91 3.67 -17.96
CA ASP A 135 18.83 2.66 -17.39
C ASP A 135 19.89 3.27 -16.46
N PHE A 136 20.40 4.45 -16.80
CA PHE A 136 21.34 5.18 -15.96
C PHE A 136 20.69 5.58 -14.64
N LEU A 137 19.49 6.17 -14.72
CA LEU A 137 18.71 6.58 -13.57
C LEU A 137 18.39 5.40 -12.66
N VAL A 138 17.84 4.30 -13.20
CA VAL A 138 17.50 3.09 -12.43
C VAL A 138 18.74 2.46 -11.78
N ARG A 139 19.87 2.39 -12.49
CA ARG A 139 21.14 1.90 -11.91
C ARG A 139 21.64 2.80 -10.79
N GLY A 140 21.48 4.11 -10.92
CA GLY A 140 21.79 5.09 -9.87
C GLY A 140 20.99 4.80 -8.59
N LEU A 141 19.68 4.58 -8.71
CA LEU A 141 18.80 4.23 -7.59
C LEU A 141 19.20 2.90 -6.92
N GLN A 142 19.62 1.91 -7.70
CA GLN A 142 20.05 0.61 -7.18
C GLN A 142 21.42 0.67 -6.48
N THR A 143 22.26 1.64 -6.84
CA THR A 143 23.64 1.73 -6.35
C THR A 143 23.77 2.66 -5.13
N ASP A 144 23.02 3.77 -5.11
CA ASP A 144 23.03 4.74 -4.02
C ASP A 144 21.59 5.01 -3.55
N SER A 145 21.25 4.55 -2.34
CA SER A 145 19.91 4.75 -1.76
C SER A 145 19.53 6.23 -1.63
N ARG A 146 20.52 7.11 -1.52
CA ARG A 146 20.32 8.56 -1.37
C ARG A 146 20.14 9.26 -2.71
N TYR A 147 20.37 8.56 -3.83
CA TYR A 147 20.39 9.16 -5.17
C TYR A 147 19.10 9.93 -5.45
N ALA A 148 17.95 9.32 -5.18
CA ALA A 148 16.65 9.94 -5.37
C ALA A 148 16.48 11.24 -4.58
N ARG A 149 16.90 11.28 -3.31
CA ARG A 149 16.79 12.51 -2.49
C ARG A 149 17.71 13.63 -2.93
N LYS A 150 18.80 13.31 -3.64
CA LYS A 150 19.75 14.29 -4.20
C LYS A 150 19.26 14.89 -5.51
N ILE A 151 18.28 14.27 -6.19
CA ILE A 151 17.61 14.89 -7.33
C ILE A 151 16.92 16.18 -6.86
N ASN A 152 16.93 17.21 -7.70
CA ASN A 152 16.28 18.49 -7.38
C ASN A 152 14.82 18.25 -6.97
N GLY A 153 14.36 18.90 -5.90
CA GLY A 153 13.03 18.67 -5.32
C GLY A 153 12.90 17.42 -4.45
N GLY A 154 13.90 16.53 -4.38
CA GLY A 154 13.81 15.27 -3.65
C GLY A 154 13.58 15.41 -2.15
N THR A 155 14.17 16.42 -1.51
CA THR A 155 13.90 16.71 -0.09
C THR A 155 12.49 17.25 0.13
N THR A 156 12.01 18.11 -0.78
CA THR A 156 10.63 18.63 -0.75
C THR A 156 9.60 17.52 -0.95
N ALA A 157 9.86 16.59 -1.88
CA ALA A 157 9.01 15.43 -2.14
C ALA A 157 8.89 14.52 -0.91
N VAL A 158 10.01 14.21 -0.24
CA VAL A 158 9.99 13.46 1.01
C VAL A 158 9.25 14.23 2.10
N GLY A 159 9.50 15.54 2.25
CA GLY A 159 8.79 16.37 3.23
C GLY A 159 7.27 16.33 3.05
N ALA A 160 6.79 16.31 1.80
CA ALA A 160 5.36 16.14 1.51
C ALA A 160 4.83 14.78 2.00
N ALA A 161 5.56 13.69 1.75
CA ALA A 161 5.17 12.38 2.27
C ALA A 161 5.17 12.33 3.82
N LEU A 162 6.14 12.99 4.46
CA LEU A 162 6.19 13.10 5.92
C LEU A 162 5.01 13.91 6.48
N ASN A 163 4.58 14.99 5.80
CA ASN A 163 3.38 15.73 6.19
C ASN A 163 2.13 14.85 6.17
N ALA A 164 1.96 14.06 5.11
CA ALA A 164 0.85 13.12 5.01
C ALA A 164 0.92 12.06 6.14
N GLY A 165 2.10 11.49 6.38
CA GLY A 165 2.31 10.53 7.47
C GLY A 165 2.04 11.11 8.85
N ALA A 166 2.45 12.35 9.13
CA ALA A 166 2.20 13.01 10.41
C ALA A 166 0.71 13.29 10.63
N ALA A 167 -0.01 13.70 9.59
CA ALA A 167 -1.46 13.89 9.65
C ALA A 167 -2.19 12.56 9.90
N ASP A 168 -1.76 11.48 9.24
CA ASP A 168 -2.30 10.13 9.44
C ASP A 168 -1.99 9.62 10.87
N ALA A 169 -0.78 9.87 11.38
CA ALA A 169 -0.40 9.51 12.74
C ALA A 169 -1.24 10.25 13.79
N GLN A 170 -1.46 11.56 13.61
CA GLN A 170 -2.32 12.33 14.50
C GLN A 170 -3.76 11.80 14.50
N ARG A 171 -4.30 11.48 13.32
CA ARG A 171 -5.62 10.86 13.19
C ARG A 171 -5.70 9.56 14.00
N LEU A 172 -4.71 8.67 13.85
CA LEU A 172 -4.67 7.41 14.60
C LEU A 172 -4.62 7.62 16.12
N GLN A 173 -3.92 8.64 16.61
CA GLN A 173 -3.94 8.99 18.04
C GLN A 173 -5.32 9.46 18.50
N SER A 174 -5.97 10.35 17.74
CA SER A 174 -7.30 10.84 18.09
C SER A 174 -8.35 9.72 18.05
N THR A 175 -8.30 8.84 17.06
CA THR A 175 -9.20 7.67 17.01
C THR A 175 -8.89 6.69 18.16
N ALA A 176 -7.62 6.50 18.52
CA ALA A 176 -7.25 5.68 19.67
C ALA A 176 -7.84 6.20 20.98
N GLU A 177 -7.78 7.51 21.23
CA GLU A 177 -8.38 8.14 22.39
C GLU A 177 -9.90 7.90 22.42
N TYR A 178 -10.59 8.16 21.31
CA TYR A 178 -12.02 7.90 21.18
C TYR A 178 -12.39 6.43 21.46
N VAL A 179 -11.66 5.48 20.89
CA VAL A 179 -11.92 4.04 21.09
C VAL A 179 -11.66 3.62 22.54
N LYS A 180 -10.62 4.16 23.20
CA LYS A 180 -10.36 3.93 24.63
C LYS A 180 -11.45 4.55 25.52
N GLU A 181 -11.96 5.72 25.17
CA GLU A 181 -13.11 6.34 25.87
C GLU A 181 -14.38 5.48 25.76
N GLN A 182 -14.61 4.84 24.61
CA GLN A 182 -15.69 3.87 24.49
C GLN A 182 -15.49 2.67 25.42
N ALA A 183 -14.27 2.15 25.53
CA ALA A 183 -13.94 1.05 26.46
C ALA A 183 -14.39 1.36 27.90
N TYR A 184 -14.13 2.59 28.37
CA TYR A 184 -14.61 3.05 29.69
C TYR A 184 -16.12 3.19 29.77
N SER A 185 -16.74 3.78 28.73
CA SER A 185 -18.20 3.98 28.67
C SER A 185 -18.96 2.65 28.68
N LEU A 186 -18.41 1.62 28.02
CA LEU A 186 -18.98 0.28 27.94
C LEU A 186 -19.09 -0.42 29.29
N GLN A 187 -18.30 -0.04 30.30
CA GLN A 187 -18.36 -0.62 31.65
C GLN A 187 -19.73 -0.42 32.32
N ALA A 188 -20.50 0.58 31.88
CA ALA A 188 -21.87 0.81 32.34
C ALA A 188 -22.87 -0.27 31.87
N PHE A 189 -22.55 -1.03 30.82
CA PHE A 189 -23.48 -1.95 30.18
C PHE A 189 -23.26 -3.40 30.64
N GLY A 190 -24.36 -4.08 31.01
CA GLY A 190 -24.31 -5.47 31.48
C GLY A 190 -23.76 -6.45 30.45
N TRP A 191 -24.12 -6.28 29.17
CA TRP A 191 -23.64 -7.12 28.07
C TRP A 191 -22.12 -7.00 27.88
N ALA A 192 -21.56 -5.79 28.00
CA ALA A 192 -20.14 -5.53 27.77
C ALA A 192 -19.25 -6.04 28.92
N LYS A 193 -19.81 -6.13 30.13
CA LYS A 193 -19.19 -6.80 31.30
C LYS A 193 -19.23 -8.32 31.21
N GLY A 194 -19.90 -8.89 30.21
CA GLY A 194 -19.87 -10.32 29.93
C GLY A 194 -18.44 -10.83 29.72
N LYS A 195 -18.22 -12.10 30.04
CA LYS A 195 -16.91 -12.75 29.87
C LYS A 195 -16.60 -12.92 28.38
N LEU A 196 -15.42 -12.47 27.95
CA LEU A 196 -14.97 -12.54 26.55
C LEU A 196 -14.89 -13.99 26.00
N GLY A 197 -14.71 -14.97 26.89
CA GLY A 197 -14.53 -16.37 26.54
C GLY A 197 -13.08 -16.79 26.72
N ASP A 198 -12.53 -17.53 25.74
CA ASP A 198 -11.13 -17.93 25.71
C ASP A 198 -10.27 -16.85 25.01
N SER A 199 -9.76 -15.92 25.81
CA SER A 199 -8.92 -14.81 25.36
C SER A 199 -7.57 -15.28 24.79
N GLY A 200 -7.03 -16.39 25.31
CA GLY A 200 -5.78 -16.98 24.81
C GLY A 200 -5.93 -17.58 23.41
N ALA A 201 -7.04 -18.28 23.17
CA ALA A 201 -7.38 -18.78 21.83
C ALA A 201 -7.65 -17.63 20.85
N LEU A 202 -8.31 -16.56 21.30
CA LEU A 202 -8.53 -15.36 20.49
C LEU A 202 -7.21 -14.68 20.10
N ALA A 203 -6.30 -14.44 21.05
CA ALA A 203 -4.98 -13.88 20.76
C ALA A 203 -4.14 -14.77 19.82
N THR A 204 -4.21 -16.08 20.00
CA THR A 204 -3.53 -17.05 19.12
C THR A 204 -4.06 -16.97 17.68
N ARG A 205 -5.38 -16.83 17.51
CA ARG A 205 -6.00 -16.65 16.20
C ARG A 205 -5.57 -15.34 15.54
N LEU A 206 -5.63 -14.23 16.27
CA LEU A 206 -5.17 -12.93 15.75
C LEU A 206 -3.72 -12.98 15.31
N ARG A 207 -2.87 -13.70 16.06
CA ARG A 207 -1.48 -13.94 15.66
C ARG A 207 -1.39 -14.71 14.35
N ALA A 208 -2.13 -15.80 14.20
CA ALA A 208 -2.17 -16.58 12.96
C ALA A 208 -2.63 -15.73 11.77
N ASP A 209 -3.71 -14.97 11.94
CA ASP A 209 -4.28 -14.12 10.89
C ASP A 209 -3.32 -12.99 10.50
N SER A 210 -2.63 -12.38 11.47
CA SER A 210 -1.61 -11.35 11.22
C SER A 210 -0.42 -11.86 10.40
N MET A 211 -0.14 -13.17 10.37
CA MET A 211 0.92 -13.74 9.54
C MET A 211 0.49 -13.97 8.09
N ILE A 212 -0.82 -14.12 7.82
CA ILE A 212 -1.36 -14.32 6.47
C ILE A 212 -1.38 -13.00 5.70
N GLY A 213 -1.75 -11.91 6.38
CA GLY A 213 -1.99 -10.62 5.74
C GLY A 213 -3.38 -10.50 5.13
N ARG A 214 -3.76 -9.28 4.79
CA ARG A 214 -5.10 -8.96 4.28
C ARG A 214 -5.01 -8.48 2.85
N THR A 215 -5.98 -8.85 2.04
CA THR A 215 -6.12 -8.28 0.69
C THR A 215 -6.75 -6.90 0.81
N ALA A 216 -6.33 -5.95 -0.03
CA ALA A 216 -6.94 -4.63 -0.08
C ALA A 216 -8.43 -4.73 -0.43
N ARG A 217 -9.28 -3.92 0.22
CA ARG A 217 -10.70 -3.82 -0.13
C ARG A 217 -10.82 -3.30 -1.58
N PRO A 218 -11.73 -3.84 -2.41
CA PRO A 218 -11.84 -3.48 -3.84
C PRO A 218 -12.06 -1.98 -4.10
N ASN A 219 -12.82 -1.31 -3.23
CA ASN A 219 -13.04 0.13 -3.32
C ASN A 219 -11.76 0.94 -3.08
N MET A 220 -10.87 0.48 -2.18
CA MET A 220 -9.58 1.13 -1.92
C MET A 220 -8.59 0.94 -3.07
N THR A 221 -8.57 -0.26 -3.66
CA THR A 221 -7.81 -0.51 -4.89
C THR A 221 -8.28 0.40 -6.02
N THR A 222 -9.60 0.44 -6.25
CA THR A 222 -10.22 1.30 -7.29
C THR A 222 -9.92 2.78 -7.06
N ALA A 223 -9.95 3.24 -5.81
CA ALA A 223 -9.68 4.63 -5.47
C ALA A 223 -8.22 5.03 -5.76
N LEU A 224 -7.25 4.15 -5.47
CA LEU A 224 -5.84 4.44 -5.72
C LEU A 224 -5.43 4.31 -7.19
N ASP A 225 -6.17 3.54 -7.97
CA ASP A 225 -6.00 3.45 -9.42
C ASP A 225 -6.74 4.57 -10.18
N ALA A 226 -7.52 5.40 -9.48
CA ALA A 226 -8.31 6.46 -10.09
C ALA A 226 -7.40 7.54 -10.73
N PRO A 227 -7.71 8.03 -11.95
CA PRO A 227 -6.86 9.01 -12.64
C PRO A 227 -6.65 10.34 -11.87
N ASP A 228 -7.60 10.72 -11.03
CA ASP A 228 -7.64 11.96 -10.25
C ASP A 228 -7.03 11.83 -8.85
N ILE A 229 -6.58 10.63 -8.44
CA ILE A 229 -5.96 10.36 -7.13
C ILE A 229 -4.78 11.30 -6.85
N GLY A 230 -4.08 11.73 -7.90
CA GLY A 230 -2.96 12.64 -7.78
C GLY A 230 -3.32 13.97 -7.11
N SER A 231 -4.54 14.48 -7.29
CA SER A 231 -5.01 15.71 -6.64
C SER A 231 -5.21 15.53 -5.13
N VAL A 232 -5.75 14.38 -4.72
CA VAL A 232 -5.92 13.97 -3.32
C VAL A 232 -4.54 13.82 -2.66
N LEU A 233 -3.63 13.06 -3.29
CA LEU A 233 -2.27 12.84 -2.79
C LEU A 233 -1.46 14.14 -2.70
N SER A 234 -1.63 15.05 -3.65
CA SER A 234 -0.99 16.38 -3.59
C SER A 234 -1.51 17.21 -2.42
N THR A 235 -2.79 17.03 -2.05
CA THR A 235 -3.39 17.69 -0.90
C THR A 235 -2.91 17.06 0.41
N ALA A 236 -2.80 15.73 0.45
CA ALA A 236 -2.26 14.99 1.60
C ALA A 236 -0.86 15.49 2.01
N GLY A 237 -0.01 15.78 1.02
CA GLY A 237 1.37 16.21 1.28
C GLY A 237 1.54 17.66 1.72
N ARG A 238 0.48 18.46 1.79
CA ARG A 238 0.58 19.87 2.19
C ARG A 238 0.81 19.99 3.70
N SER A 239 1.71 20.91 4.09
CA SER A 239 1.93 21.20 5.50
C SER A 239 0.62 21.67 6.17
N GLY A 240 0.28 21.02 7.28
CA GLY A 240 -0.94 21.29 8.05
C GLY A 240 -2.24 20.80 7.41
N ALA A 241 -2.20 20.06 6.31
CA ALA A 241 -3.40 19.39 5.82
C ALA A 241 -3.85 18.29 6.79
N PRO A 242 -5.17 18.10 6.98
CA PRO A 242 -5.67 16.94 7.72
C PRO A 242 -5.37 15.65 6.94
N SER A 243 -5.46 14.52 7.63
CA SER A 243 -5.40 13.21 6.98
C SER A 243 -6.48 13.11 5.90
N VAL A 244 -6.09 12.73 4.68
CA VAL A 244 -7.04 12.54 3.57
C VAL A 244 -8.03 11.40 3.86
N TRP A 245 -7.69 10.50 4.78
CA TRP A 245 -8.54 9.40 5.21
C TRP A 245 -9.79 9.85 5.96
N ASN A 246 -9.81 11.08 6.51
CA ASN A 246 -11.00 11.69 7.12
C ASN A 246 -12.15 11.89 6.13
N SER A 247 -11.84 12.04 4.84
CA SER A 247 -12.82 12.22 3.76
C SER A 247 -13.18 10.94 3.03
N VAL A 248 -12.73 9.79 3.54
CA VAL A 248 -12.95 8.47 2.94
C VAL A 248 -13.94 7.72 3.80
N SER A 249 -15.22 7.78 3.44
CA SER A 249 -16.25 6.94 4.05
C SER A 249 -16.29 5.57 3.38
N GLY A 250 -16.46 4.50 4.16
CA GLY A 250 -16.56 3.12 3.67
C GLY A 250 -17.72 2.87 2.69
N SER A 251 -18.67 3.80 2.59
CA SER A 251 -19.78 3.75 1.63
C SER A 251 -19.38 4.42 0.32
N ALA A 252 -19.04 3.65 -0.73
CA ALA A 252 -19.00 3.95 -2.19
C ALA A 252 -18.65 5.37 -2.73
N ASP A 253 -18.29 6.32 -1.89
CA ASP A 253 -18.12 7.72 -2.21
C ASP A 253 -16.68 7.95 -2.58
N ARG A 254 -16.49 8.66 -3.69
CA ARG A 254 -15.16 9.06 -4.15
C ARG A 254 -14.52 9.88 -3.04
N LEU A 255 -13.21 9.69 -2.83
CA LEU A 255 -12.37 10.54 -1.98
C LEU A 255 -12.73 12.01 -2.25
N GLN A 256 -13.55 12.62 -1.39
CA GLN A 256 -13.97 14.00 -1.63
C GLN A 256 -12.82 14.89 -1.21
N VAL A 257 -12.24 15.62 -2.17
CA VAL A 257 -11.20 16.61 -1.88
C VAL A 257 -11.82 17.69 -1.00
N VAL A 258 -11.50 17.68 0.30
CA VAL A 258 -11.83 18.79 1.19
C VAL A 258 -11.14 20.04 0.64
N ASN A 259 -11.91 21.10 0.37
CA ASN A 259 -11.35 22.35 -0.13
C ASN A 259 -10.63 23.10 1.00
N VAL A 260 -9.31 22.88 1.11
CA VAL A 260 -8.46 23.45 2.17
C VAL A 260 -7.98 24.88 1.82
N SER A 261 -8.89 25.77 1.41
CA SER A 261 -8.51 27.13 0.99
C SER A 261 -8.13 28.08 2.14
N ASN A 262 -8.41 27.73 3.40
CA ASN A 262 -8.30 28.67 4.55
C ASN A 262 -7.38 28.21 5.69
N ILE A 263 -6.53 27.20 5.52
CA ILE A 263 -5.55 26.84 6.56
C ILE A 263 -4.35 27.78 6.45
N THR A 264 -4.10 28.58 7.49
CA THR A 264 -2.86 29.34 7.66
C THR A 264 -1.73 28.34 7.94
N SER A 265 -1.11 27.83 6.88
CA SER A 265 -0.02 26.86 6.96
C SER A 265 1.16 27.41 7.75
N SER A 266 1.50 26.73 8.84
CA SER A 266 2.86 26.77 9.38
C SER A 266 3.79 26.22 8.30
N ASN A 267 4.68 27.07 7.80
CA ASN A 267 5.51 26.81 6.61
C ASN A 267 6.79 26.03 6.91
N SER A 268 6.90 25.36 8.04
CA SER A 268 8.05 24.50 8.31
C SER A 268 7.81 23.13 7.68
N PRO A 269 8.49 22.77 6.57
CA PRO A 269 8.40 21.42 6.05
C PRO A 269 8.93 20.46 7.10
N LEU A 270 8.21 19.36 7.34
CA LEU A 270 8.72 18.30 8.19
C LEU A 270 10.05 17.78 7.64
N SER A 271 10.98 17.57 8.57
CA SER A 271 12.28 17.02 8.28
C SER A 271 12.33 15.54 8.62
N VAL A 272 13.26 14.81 8.00
CA VAL A 272 13.47 13.40 8.35
C VAL A 272 14.09 13.34 9.74
N SER A 273 13.51 12.53 10.63
CA SER A 273 14.08 12.33 11.96
C SER A 273 15.44 11.63 11.88
N VAL A 274 16.30 11.90 12.87
CA VAL A 274 17.63 11.30 12.94
C VAL A 274 17.50 9.78 13.08
N GLY A 275 18.15 9.03 12.19
CA GLY A 275 18.08 7.56 12.14
C GLY A 275 17.00 7.01 11.20
N SER A 276 16.11 7.85 10.68
CA SER A 276 15.07 7.47 9.70
C SER A 276 15.44 7.82 8.26
N GLU A 277 16.70 8.11 7.97
CA GLU A 277 17.16 8.48 6.62
C GLU A 277 16.89 7.37 5.61
N GLN A 278 17.00 6.10 6.00
CA GLN A 278 16.72 4.97 5.13
C GLN A 278 15.25 4.92 4.69
N VAL A 279 14.32 5.32 5.56
CA VAL A 279 12.89 5.40 5.25
C VAL A 279 12.66 6.46 4.17
N ALA A 280 13.23 7.65 4.37
CA ALA A 280 13.16 8.75 3.41
C ALA A 280 13.80 8.42 2.05
N ASP A 281 14.96 7.75 2.07
CA ASP A 281 15.67 7.28 0.88
C ASP A 281 14.80 6.32 0.05
N LYS A 282 14.10 5.38 0.72
CA LYS A 282 13.18 4.44 0.09
C LYS A 282 11.94 5.13 -0.49
N ILE A 283 11.31 6.04 0.27
CA ILE A 283 10.17 6.84 -0.20
C ILE A 283 10.54 7.60 -1.48
N ALA A 284 11.68 8.31 -1.47
CA ALA A 284 12.13 9.05 -2.64
C ALA A 284 12.43 8.13 -3.83
N THR A 285 13.10 7.00 -3.60
CA THR A 285 13.43 6.02 -4.64
C THR A 285 12.18 5.46 -5.30
N LEU A 286 11.19 5.07 -4.51
CA LEU A 286 9.89 4.60 -5.00
C LEU A 286 9.11 5.69 -5.72
N ALA A 287 9.21 6.95 -5.25
CA ALA A 287 8.61 8.08 -5.95
C ALA A 287 9.24 8.29 -7.33
N VAL A 288 10.55 8.10 -7.50
CA VAL A 288 11.19 8.11 -8.83
C VAL A 288 10.59 7.01 -9.70
N TYR A 289 10.49 5.77 -9.20
CA TYR A 289 9.87 4.68 -9.96
C TYR A 289 8.42 4.99 -10.36
N ARG A 290 7.64 5.63 -9.48
CA ARG A 290 6.28 6.07 -9.80
C ARG A 290 6.25 7.13 -10.90
N VAL A 291 7.17 8.09 -10.87
CA VAL A 291 7.29 9.13 -11.90
C VAL A 291 7.66 8.53 -13.24
N LEU A 292 8.59 7.57 -13.27
CA LEU A 292 8.99 6.85 -14.48
C LEU A 292 7.82 6.03 -15.06
N GLY A 293 7.04 5.36 -14.22
CA GLY A 293 5.94 4.49 -14.64
C GLY A 293 6.42 3.11 -15.10
N SER A 294 5.51 2.14 -15.13
CA SER A 294 5.79 0.75 -15.49
C SER A 294 5.71 0.56 -17.01
N GLU A 295 6.85 0.62 -17.71
CA GLU A 295 6.92 0.26 -19.12
C GLU A 295 7.34 -1.21 -19.33
N ASP A 296 8.03 -1.82 -18.36
CA ASP A 296 8.54 -3.21 -18.44
C ASP A 296 8.42 -3.99 -17.12
N ALA A 297 8.23 -5.32 -17.23
CA ALA A 297 8.15 -6.24 -16.09
C ALA A 297 9.46 -6.36 -15.28
N THR A 298 10.60 -5.93 -15.83
CA THR A 298 11.92 -5.93 -15.18
C THR A 298 12.05 -4.92 -14.03
N GLY A 299 11.14 -3.94 -13.94
CA GLY A 299 11.11 -2.93 -12.88
C GLY A 299 10.42 -3.35 -11.58
N VAL A 300 9.67 -4.47 -11.58
CA VAL A 300 8.79 -4.84 -10.44
C VAL A 300 9.59 -5.33 -9.22
N ALA A 301 10.64 -6.13 -9.42
CA ALA A 301 11.42 -6.68 -8.30
C ALA A 301 12.18 -5.59 -7.49
N PRO A 302 12.85 -4.61 -8.13
CA PRO A 302 13.41 -3.46 -7.42
C PRO A 302 12.38 -2.66 -6.62
N VAL A 303 11.18 -2.44 -7.18
CA VAL A 303 10.08 -1.74 -6.50
C VAL A 303 9.63 -2.51 -5.26
N GLN A 304 9.42 -3.82 -5.37
CA GLN A 304 9.01 -4.65 -4.24
C GLN A 304 10.04 -4.66 -3.11
N SER A 305 11.33 -4.78 -3.44
CA SER A 305 12.41 -4.75 -2.45
C SER A 305 12.55 -3.37 -1.79
N ALA A 306 12.35 -2.30 -2.55
CA ALA A 306 12.42 -0.95 -2.03
C ALA A 306 11.30 -0.62 -1.03
N MET A 307 10.11 -1.24 -1.16
CA MET A 307 9.01 -1.09 -0.20
C MET A 307 9.25 -1.74 1.16
N THR A 308 10.10 -2.76 1.24
CA THR A 308 10.43 -3.41 2.53
C THR A 308 11.38 -2.53 3.34
N GLU A 309 10.95 -2.07 4.51
CA GLU A 309 11.72 -1.20 5.41
C GLU A 309 11.68 -1.77 6.84
N GLY A 310 12.86 -1.99 7.44
CA GLY A 310 13.00 -2.77 8.68
C GLY A 310 12.62 -2.02 9.95
N GLN A 311 12.88 -0.72 10.03
CA GLN A 311 12.60 0.09 11.22
C GLN A 311 11.09 0.21 11.47
N THR A 312 10.34 0.57 10.42
CA THR A 312 8.89 0.78 10.48
C THR A 312 8.16 -0.54 10.64
N SER A 313 8.52 -1.57 9.85
CA SER A 313 7.94 -2.91 10.00
C SER A 313 8.23 -3.51 11.37
N GLY A 314 9.43 -3.33 11.91
CA GLY A 314 9.79 -3.74 13.27
C GLY A 314 8.95 -3.04 14.33
N CYS A 315 8.73 -1.73 14.19
CA CYS A 315 7.87 -0.96 15.09
C CYS A 315 6.41 -1.45 15.04
N MET A 316 5.83 -1.59 13.85
CA MET A 316 4.46 -2.08 13.67
C MET A 316 4.30 -3.53 14.15
N ASN A 317 5.34 -4.36 14.00
CA ASN A 317 5.34 -5.72 14.51
C ASN A 317 5.32 -5.73 16.04
N MET A 318 6.04 -4.83 16.71
CA MET A 318 5.96 -4.71 18.16
C MET A 318 4.56 -4.29 18.62
N ALA A 319 3.92 -3.34 17.92
CA ALA A 319 2.54 -2.94 18.21
C ALA A 319 1.56 -4.13 18.09
N GLN A 320 1.70 -4.92 17.03
CA GLN A 320 0.92 -6.14 16.82
C GLN A 320 1.14 -7.19 17.92
N LEU A 321 2.36 -7.34 18.42
CA LEU A 321 2.67 -8.23 19.54
C LEU A 321 2.06 -7.73 20.86
N ASN A 322 2.10 -6.43 21.11
CA ASN A 322 1.50 -5.82 22.29
C ASN A 322 -0.02 -5.99 22.28
N LEU A 323 -0.66 -5.81 21.12
CA LEU A 323 -2.09 -6.09 20.95
C LEU A 323 -2.43 -7.53 21.33
N GLN A 324 -1.68 -8.51 20.82
CA GLN A 324 -1.90 -9.92 21.12
C GLN A 324 -1.78 -10.21 22.63
N GLN A 325 -0.80 -9.61 23.30
CA GLN A 325 -0.61 -9.76 24.75
C GLN A 325 -1.75 -9.12 25.55
N CYS A 326 -2.19 -7.92 25.15
CA CYS A 326 -3.33 -7.24 25.77
C CYS A 326 -4.62 -8.07 25.63
N ILE A 327 -4.90 -8.59 24.43
CA ILE A 327 -6.06 -9.44 24.18
C ILE A 327 -5.97 -10.74 24.98
N ALA A 328 -4.80 -11.37 25.08
CA ALA A 328 -4.65 -12.59 25.88
C ALA A 328 -4.95 -12.36 27.38
N ALA A 329 -4.63 -11.17 27.89
CA ALA A 329 -4.90 -10.77 29.27
C ALA A 329 -6.34 -10.28 29.50
N THR A 330 -7.13 -10.12 28.43
CA THR A 330 -8.50 -9.60 28.51
C THR A 330 -9.47 -10.62 29.10
N HIS A 331 -10.38 -10.15 29.95
CA HIS A 331 -11.43 -10.95 30.58
C HIS A 331 -12.85 -10.57 30.14
N GLN A 332 -13.12 -9.30 29.89
CA GLN A 332 -14.45 -8.76 29.59
C GLN A 332 -14.50 -8.11 28.20
N HIS A 333 -15.68 -8.06 27.58
CA HIS A 333 -15.80 -7.51 26.22
C HIS A 333 -15.39 -6.03 26.13
N PHE A 334 -15.70 -5.22 27.15
CA PHE A 334 -15.36 -3.79 27.15
C PHE A 334 -13.85 -3.49 27.19
N GLU A 335 -13.01 -4.46 27.53
CA GLU A 335 -11.55 -4.30 27.58
C GLU A 335 -10.91 -4.43 26.17
N VAL A 336 -11.58 -5.09 25.22
CA VAL A 336 -11.08 -5.26 23.86
C VAL A 336 -10.90 -3.93 23.12
N PRO A 337 -11.87 -2.98 23.14
CA PRO A 337 -11.67 -1.65 22.58
C PRO A 337 -10.45 -0.94 23.17
N PHE A 338 -10.16 -1.10 24.46
CA PHE A 338 -8.94 -0.50 25.04
C PHE A 338 -7.67 -1.05 24.37
N CYS A 339 -7.57 -2.37 24.24
CA CYS A 339 -6.43 -3.00 23.55
C CYS A 339 -6.31 -2.54 22.10
N LEU A 340 -7.42 -2.39 21.38
CA LEU A 340 -7.44 -1.87 20.00
C LEU A 340 -6.97 -0.42 19.93
N GLY A 341 -7.52 0.45 20.78
CA GLY A 341 -7.13 1.86 20.85
C GLY A 341 -5.64 2.02 21.14
N GLU A 342 -5.11 1.27 22.11
CA GLU A 342 -3.70 1.39 22.49
C GLU A 342 -2.76 0.81 21.43
N HIS A 343 -2.97 -0.44 21.02
CA HIS A 343 -1.95 -1.18 20.27
C HIS A 343 -2.22 -1.25 18.76
N ALA A 344 -3.48 -1.27 18.34
CA ALA A 344 -3.83 -1.30 16.92
C ALA A 344 -3.91 0.11 16.29
N LEU A 345 -4.01 1.15 17.10
CA LEU A 345 -4.15 2.55 16.67
C LEU A 345 -3.01 3.44 17.18
N ALA A 346 -2.91 3.70 18.48
CA ALA A 346 -1.94 4.67 19.03
C ALA A 346 -0.48 4.24 18.81
N GLU A 347 -0.14 2.97 18.99
CA GLU A 347 1.22 2.51 18.73
C GLU A 347 1.58 2.53 17.23
N ILE A 348 0.64 2.21 16.34
CA ILE A 348 0.83 2.31 14.88
C ILE A 348 1.03 3.77 14.47
N GLY A 349 0.21 4.68 14.98
CA GLY A 349 0.39 6.13 14.77
C GLY A 349 1.76 6.60 15.26
N SER A 350 2.21 6.12 16.42
CA SER A 350 3.54 6.43 16.95
C SER A 350 4.67 5.90 16.07
N CYS A 351 4.50 4.74 15.44
CA CYS A 351 5.47 4.20 14.49
C CYS A 351 5.64 5.09 13.26
N ILE A 352 4.54 5.63 12.74
CA ILE A 352 4.53 6.53 11.59
C ILE A 352 5.14 7.90 11.97
N ALA A 353 4.71 8.48 13.10
CA ALA A 353 5.18 9.80 13.55
C ALA A 353 6.69 9.85 13.80
N LYS A 354 7.31 8.75 14.23
CA LYS A 354 8.75 8.67 14.53
C LYS A 354 9.67 8.96 13.35
N VAL A 355 9.17 8.93 12.11
CA VAL A 355 9.96 9.14 10.89
C VAL A 355 10.19 10.63 10.59
N SER A 356 9.42 11.53 11.20
CA SER A 356 9.45 12.97 10.97
C SER A 356 9.76 13.77 12.23
N ASN A 357 10.45 14.91 12.06
CA ASN A 357 10.72 15.94 13.06
C ASN A 357 10.27 17.31 12.57
#